data_AF-A0A7C2WIE6-F1
#
_entry.id   AF-A0A7C2WIE6-F1
#
_cell.length_a   1.000
_cell.length_b   1.000
_cell.length_c   1.000
_cell.angle_alpha   90.00
_cell.angle_beta   90.00
_cell.angle_gamma   90.00
#
_symmetry.space_group_name_H-M   'P 1'
#
loop_
_entity.id
_entity.type
_entity.pdbx_description
1 polymer ?
#
loop_
_entity_poly.entity_id
_entity_poly.type
_entity_poly.pdbx_seq_one_letter_code
_entity_poly.pdbx_strand_id
1 'polypeptide(L)'
;MVDLVRENGGQWSIDLSTTDVGTQKKWGFPYYGYRFAWVKRMQGTIDEISVDLSTTEVGTEKRWTFPYFGYGYAWEKRMEGNIGGNMISLAATNVRRERKWRFPYSGYGYAWTQELSGECGAELRATLIATDVSRKQGWRFPYFGYGSAWTQKGILTLTANE
;
A
#
# COMPACT_ATOMS: atom_id res chain seq x y z
N MET A 1 -22.00 9.30 -11.75
CA MET A 1 -21.03 9.15 -10.64
C MET A 1 -20.81 10.46 -9.91
N VAL A 2 -20.50 11.55 -10.62
CA VAL A 2 -20.44 12.90 -10.00
C VAL A 2 -21.75 13.28 -9.33
N ASP A 3 -22.88 13.03 -10.01
CA ASP A 3 -24.21 13.32 -9.44
C ASP A 3 -24.46 12.54 -8.14
N LEU A 4 -24.10 11.25 -8.10
CA LEU A 4 -24.17 10.40 -6.90
C LEU A 4 -23.32 10.94 -5.74
N VAL A 5 -22.12 11.47 -6.03
CA VAL A 5 -21.27 12.10 -5.00
C VAL A 5 -21.89 13.40 -4.51
N ARG A 6 -22.46 14.21 -5.42
CA ARG A 6 -23.16 15.47 -5.07
C ARG A 6 -24.43 15.22 -4.26
N GLU A 7 -25.21 14.20 -4.61
CA GLU A 7 -26.40 13.77 -3.87
C GLU A 7 -26.06 13.31 -2.44
N ASN A 8 -24.89 12.71 -2.24
CA ASN A 8 -24.36 12.36 -0.92
C ASN A 8 -23.65 13.54 -0.19
N GLY A 9 -24.01 14.78 -0.51
CA GLY A 9 -23.44 15.96 0.13
C GLY A 9 -22.02 16.30 -0.33
N GLY A 10 -21.63 15.85 -1.51
CA GLY A 10 -20.32 16.13 -2.12
C GLY A 10 -19.20 15.16 -1.73
N GLN A 11 -19.50 14.15 -0.91
CA GLN A 11 -18.53 13.15 -0.45
C GLN A 11 -19.14 11.75 -0.45
N TRP A 12 -18.37 10.77 -0.93
CA TRP A 12 -18.80 9.36 -0.94
C TRP A 12 -17.64 8.45 -0.55
N SER A 13 -17.88 7.48 0.34
CA SER A 13 -16.82 6.64 0.94
C SER A 13 -17.08 5.15 0.73
N ILE A 14 -16.03 4.40 0.45
CA ILE A 14 -16.09 2.98 0.08
C ILE A 14 -15.03 2.22 0.86
N ASP A 15 -15.44 1.16 1.57
CA ASP A 15 -14.49 0.24 2.19
C ASP A 15 -13.83 -0.65 1.13
N LEU A 16 -12.51 -0.60 1.09
CA LEU A 16 -11.68 -1.46 0.25
C LEU A 16 -10.94 -2.47 1.10
N SER A 17 -10.80 -3.68 0.56
CA SER A 17 -10.03 -4.76 1.15
C SER A 17 -8.99 -5.29 0.17
N THR A 18 -7.82 -5.66 0.69
CA THR A 18 -6.76 -6.24 -0.13
C THR A 18 -7.09 -7.66 -0.52
N THR A 19 -7.16 -7.92 -1.82
CA THR A 19 -7.46 -9.23 -2.40
C THR A 19 -6.23 -9.95 -2.92
N ASP A 20 -5.18 -9.20 -3.30
CA ASP A 20 -3.91 -9.76 -3.74
C ASP A 20 -2.73 -8.98 -3.14
N VAL A 21 -1.71 -9.71 -2.70
CA VAL A 21 -0.51 -9.16 -2.08
C VAL A 21 0.70 -9.53 -2.93
N GLY A 22 1.32 -8.52 -3.52
CA GLY A 22 2.59 -8.66 -4.19
C GLY A 22 3.69 -8.92 -3.16
N THR A 23 4.56 -9.88 -3.45
CA THR A 23 5.76 -10.10 -2.64
C THR A 23 6.98 -10.22 -3.50
N GLN A 24 8.08 -9.64 -3.06
CA GLN A 24 9.38 -9.84 -3.68
C GLN A 24 10.35 -10.32 -2.64
N LYS A 25 11.01 -11.44 -2.93
CA LYS A 25 12.07 -11.99 -2.11
C LYS A 25 13.33 -12.06 -2.95
N LYS A 26 14.44 -11.53 -2.43
CA LYS A 26 15.75 -11.75 -3.02
C LYS A 26 16.64 -12.46 -2.01
N TRP A 27 17.39 -13.44 -2.51
CA TRP A 27 18.46 -14.12 -1.79
C TRP A 27 19.80 -13.79 -2.48
N GLY A 28 20.84 -13.62 -1.69
CA GLY A 28 22.22 -13.44 -2.11
C GLY A 28 23.16 -14.21 -1.19
N PHE A 29 24.15 -14.87 -1.78
CA PHE A 29 25.20 -15.59 -1.05
C PHE A 29 26.12 -14.59 -0.28
N PRO A 30 26.66 -14.92 0.90
CA PRO A 30 26.47 -16.18 1.60
C PRO A 30 25.15 -16.25 2.37
N TYR A 31 24.60 -15.14 2.89
CA TYR A 31 23.39 -15.16 3.72
C TYR A 31 22.60 -13.84 3.74
N TYR A 32 22.44 -13.18 2.58
CA TYR A 32 21.72 -11.91 2.45
C TYR A 32 20.33 -12.10 1.84
N GLY A 33 19.30 -11.51 2.43
CA GLY A 33 17.99 -11.50 1.80
C GLY A 33 17.04 -10.46 2.35
N TYR A 34 16.20 -9.92 1.48
CA TYR A 34 15.10 -9.04 1.85
C TYR A 34 13.78 -9.66 1.39
N ARG A 35 12.71 -9.37 2.12
CA ARG A 35 11.34 -9.66 1.72
C ARG A 35 10.55 -8.37 1.77
N PHE A 36 9.94 -8.06 0.64
CA PHE A 36 8.97 -6.99 0.48
C PHE A 36 7.58 -7.59 0.37
N ALA A 37 6.60 -6.85 0.87
CA ALA A 37 5.22 -7.02 0.46
C ALA A 37 4.65 -5.64 0.12
N TRP A 38 3.66 -5.64 -0.76
CA TRP A 38 2.82 -4.51 -1.09
C TRP A 38 1.48 -5.07 -1.54
N VAL A 39 0.44 -4.26 -1.44
CA VAL A 39 -0.87 -4.55 -2.00
C VAL A 39 -0.74 -4.56 -3.51
N LYS A 40 -1.12 -5.66 -4.15
CA LYS A 40 -1.16 -5.75 -5.61
C LYS A 40 -2.54 -5.39 -6.14
N ARG A 41 -3.61 -5.74 -5.40
CA ARG A 41 -4.99 -5.44 -5.75
C ARG A 41 -5.84 -5.18 -4.52
N MET A 42 -6.70 -4.16 -4.58
CA MET A 42 -7.76 -3.90 -3.59
C MET A 42 -9.10 -3.85 -4.28
N GLN A 43 -10.11 -4.39 -3.62
CA GLN A 43 -11.48 -4.39 -4.11
C GLN A 43 -12.45 -4.02 -3.01
N GLY A 44 -13.54 -3.38 -3.43
CA GLY A 44 -14.66 -3.02 -2.57
C GLY A 44 -15.93 -2.85 -3.40
N THR A 45 -17.06 -2.80 -2.72
CA THR A 45 -18.36 -2.60 -3.36
C THR A 45 -19.26 -1.84 -2.41
N ILE A 46 -20.00 -0.88 -2.96
CA ILE A 46 -21.03 -0.12 -2.26
C ILE A 46 -22.15 0.16 -3.25
N ASP A 47 -23.40 -0.05 -2.86
CA ASP A 47 -24.59 0.21 -3.69
C ASP A 47 -24.44 -0.29 -5.15
N GLU A 48 -23.98 -1.54 -5.31
CA GLU A 48 -23.71 -2.23 -6.59
C GLU A 48 -22.54 -1.66 -7.44
N ILE A 49 -21.92 -0.56 -7.02
CA ILE A 49 -20.74 0.00 -7.67
C ILE A 49 -19.50 -0.73 -7.16
N SER A 50 -18.90 -1.53 -8.04
CA SER A 50 -17.62 -2.19 -7.76
C SER A 50 -16.46 -1.23 -7.97
N VAL A 51 -15.47 -1.38 -7.08
CA VAL A 51 -14.17 -0.71 -7.17
C VAL A 51 -13.10 -1.77 -7.23
N ASP A 52 -12.19 -1.59 -8.18
CA ASP A 52 -11.03 -2.46 -8.35
C ASP A 52 -9.80 -1.61 -8.64
N LEU A 53 -8.87 -1.63 -7.70
CA LEU A 53 -7.61 -0.91 -7.77
C LEU A 53 -6.46 -1.89 -7.86
N SER A 54 -5.50 -1.61 -8.73
CA SER A 54 -4.29 -2.39 -8.92
C SER A 54 -3.06 -1.50 -8.77
N THR A 55 -2.02 -2.01 -8.12
CA THR A 55 -0.76 -1.27 -7.97
C THR A 55 0.01 -1.31 -9.27
N THR A 56 0.19 -0.15 -9.89
CA THR A 56 0.95 0.01 -11.15
C THR A 56 2.41 0.34 -10.88
N GLU A 57 2.71 1.02 -9.78
CA GLU A 57 4.08 1.35 -9.38
C GLU A 57 4.34 1.01 -7.91
N VAL A 58 5.43 0.29 -7.67
CA VAL A 58 5.87 -0.10 -6.31
C VAL A 58 7.06 0.77 -5.92
N GLY A 59 6.91 1.52 -4.84
CA GLY A 59 8.02 2.23 -4.21
C GLY A 59 8.88 1.24 -3.45
N THR A 60 10.21 1.32 -3.62
CA THR A 60 11.14 0.52 -2.80
C THR A 60 12.26 1.39 -2.27
N GLU A 61 12.64 1.16 -1.02
CA GLU A 61 13.84 1.75 -0.42
C GLU A 61 14.64 0.63 0.23
N LYS A 62 15.96 0.62 -0.01
CA LYS A 62 16.89 -0.30 0.62
C LYS A 62 17.93 0.52 1.35
N ARG A 63 18.09 0.27 2.65
CA ARG A 63 19.22 0.79 3.41
C ARG A 63 20.12 -0.36 3.81
N TRP A 64 21.38 -0.24 3.41
CA TRP A 64 22.45 -1.16 3.73
C TRP A 64 23.49 -0.43 4.59
N THR A 65 23.92 -1.07 5.67
CA THR A 65 25.03 -0.63 6.50
C THR A 65 25.94 -1.82 6.75
N PHE A 66 27.22 -1.65 6.43
CA PHE A 66 28.26 -2.64 6.69
C PHE A 66 28.38 -2.89 8.21
N PRO A 67 28.63 -4.13 8.70
CA PRO A 67 28.94 -5.35 7.94
C PRO A 67 27.74 -6.28 7.63
N TYR A 68 26.59 -6.17 8.31
CA TYR A 68 25.45 -7.10 8.11
C TYR A 68 24.05 -6.48 8.34
N PHE A 69 23.87 -5.19 8.08
CA PHE A 69 22.62 -4.49 8.41
C PHE A 69 21.89 -4.04 7.14
N GLY A 70 20.90 -4.82 6.70
CA GLY A 70 20.05 -4.45 5.57
C GLY A 70 18.58 -4.50 5.97
N TYR A 71 17.86 -3.38 5.87
CA TYR A 71 16.41 -3.41 5.87
C TYR A 71 15.88 -2.78 4.59
N GLY A 72 14.80 -3.38 4.10
CA GLY A 72 14.11 -2.92 2.92
C GLY A 72 12.69 -2.52 3.26
N TYR A 73 12.21 -1.49 2.56
CA TYR A 73 10.82 -1.05 2.53
C TYR A 73 10.26 -1.23 1.13
N ALA A 74 9.00 -1.64 1.04
CA ALA A 74 8.19 -1.52 -0.16
C ALA A 74 6.81 -0.98 0.20
N TRP A 75 6.20 -0.26 -0.73
CA TRP A 75 4.87 0.32 -0.57
C TRP A 75 4.25 0.60 -1.94
N GLU A 76 2.94 0.82 -1.96
CA GLU A 76 2.18 1.15 -3.17
C GLU A 76 2.46 2.61 -3.53
N LYS A 77 3.27 2.87 -4.56
CA LYS A 77 3.60 4.24 -4.97
C LYS A 77 2.52 4.83 -5.86
N ARG A 78 1.96 4.02 -6.76
CA ARG A 78 0.79 4.36 -7.58
C ARG A 78 -0.17 3.18 -7.68
N MET A 79 -1.46 3.49 -7.61
CA MET A 79 -2.54 2.55 -7.85
C MET A 79 -3.49 3.13 -8.89
N GLU A 80 -3.92 2.29 -9.83
CA GLU A 80 -4.87 2.66 -10.86
C GLU A 80 -5.97 1.62 -10.94
N GLY A 81 -7.14 2.04 -11.36
CA GLY A 81 -8.30 1.17 -11.41
C GLY A 81 -9.52 1.85 -11.97
N ASN A 82 -10.68 1.24 -11.72
CA ASN A 82 -11.96 1.78 -12.13
C ASN A 82 -12.96 1.77 -10.97
N ILE A 83 -13.81 2.79 -10.93
CA ILE A 83 -14.98 2.89 -10.04
C ILE A 83 -16.17 3.12 -10.95
N GLY A 84 -17.13 2.19 -10.99
CA GLY A 84 -18.34 2.34 -11.80
C GLY A 84 -18.08 2.79 -13.25
N GLY A 85 -17.01 2.28 -13.87
CA GLY A 85 -16.58 2.62 -15.23
C GLY A 85 -15.69 3.87 -15.39
N ASN A 86 -15.45 4.66 -14.34
CA ASN A 86 -14.55 5.81 -14.37
C ASN A 86 -13.14 5.41 -13.93
N MET A 87 -12.14 5.85 -14.69
CA MET A 87 -10.74 5.62 -14.35
C MET A 87 -10.34 6.44 -13.13
N ILE A 88 -9.69 5.77 -12.18
CA ILE A 88 -9.10 6.39 -11.00
C ILE A 88 -7.59 6.16 -11.02
N SER A 89 -6.83 7.21 -10.72
CA SER A 89 -5.38 7.17 -10.55
C SER A 89 -5.01 7.80 -9.22
N LEU A 90 -4.33 7.03 -8.38
CA LEU A 90 -3.93 7.39 -7.03
C LEU A 90 -2.41 7.32 -6.90
N ALA A 91 -1.81 8.32 -6.27
CA ALA A 91 -0.40 8.36 -5.94
C ALA A 91 -0.20 8.48 -4.42
N ALA A 92 0.84 7.82 -3.90
CA ALA A 92 1.14 7.84 -2.48
C ALA A 92 1.50 9.25 -2.03
N THR A 93 0.72 9.81 -1.10
CA THR A 93 1.02 11.10 -0.45
C THR A 93 1.68 10.90 0.89
N ASN A 94 1.32 9.84 1.61
CA ASN A 94 1.88 9.53 2.92
C ASN A 94 2.29 8.06 3.02
N VAL A 95 3.57 7.82 3.32
CA VAL A 95 4.15 6.49 3.47
C VAL A 95 4.69 6.35 4.88
N ARG A 96 4.15 5.39 5.62
CA ARG A 96 4.61 5.11 6.98
C ARG A 96 5.69 4.04 6.94
N ARG A 97 6.74 4.26 7.74
CA ARG A 97 7.87 3.33 7.88
C ARG A 97 8.10 3.04 9.34
N GLU A 98 8.22 1.76 9.68
CA GLU A 98 8.57 1.32 11.03
C GLU A 98 9.85 0.51 10.96
N ARG A 99 10.85 0.93 11.74
CA ARG A 99 12.10 0.16 11.90
C ARG A 99 12.09 -0.50 13.26
N LYS A 100 12.29 -1.81 13.30
CA LYS A 100 12.54 -2.55 14.54
C LYS A 100 13.97 -3.04 14.53
N TRP A 101 14.70 -2.75 15.59
CA TRP A 101 16.09 -3.12 15.75
C TRP A 101 16.33 -3.71 17.14
N ARG A 102 17.11 -4.79 17.20
CA ARG A 102 17.62 -5.40 18.43
C ARG A 102 19.11 -5.75 18.19
N PHE A 103 19.96 -5.13 19.00
CA PHE A 103 21.39 -5.45 19.10
C PHE A 103 21.60 -6.95 19.38
N PRO A 104 22.65 -7.62 18.86
CA PRO A 104 23.73 -7.09 18.02
C PRO A 104 23.51 -7.18 16.50
N TYR A 105 22.62 -8.06 15.99
CA TYR A 105 22.50 -8.33 14.54
C TYR A 105 21.07 -8.59 14.02
N SER A 106 20.04 -8.05 14.68
CA SER A 106 18.65 -8.28 14.24
C SER A 106 17.91 -6.97 13.97
N GLY A 107 17.41 -6.79 12.76
CA GLY A 107 16.65 -5.60 12.41
C GLY A 107 15.83 -5.80 11.15
N TYR A 108 14.58 -5.34 11.19
CA TYR A 108 13.67 -5.39 10.06
C TYR A 108 12.87 -4.10 9.95
N GLY A 109 12.47 -3.79 8.71
CA GLY A 109 11.62 -2.65 8.39
C GLY A 109 10.23 -3.10 7.96
N TYR A 110 9.22 -2.31 8.27
CA TYR A 110 7.90 -2.35 7.65
C TYR A 110 7.67 -1.03 6.94
N ALA A 111 7.04 -1.08 5.78
CA ALA A 111 6.48 0.10 5.15
C ALA A 111 5.13 -0.25 4.54
N TRP A 112 4.26 0.75 4.48
CA TRP A 112 2.98 0.68 3.79
C TRP A 112 2.56 2.11 3.45
N THR A 113 1.69 2.24 2.45
CA THR A 113 1.12 3.54 2.12
C THR A 113 -0.06 3.82 3.05
N GLN A 114 0.05 4.91 3.83
CA GLN A 114 -1.00 5.33 4.77
C GLN A 114 -2.09 6.13 4.05
N GLU A 115 -1.70 6.88 3.03
CA GLU A 115 -2.60 7.71 2.24
C GLU A 115 -2.16 7.73 0.77
N LEU A 116 -3.11 7.50 -0.13
CA LEU A 116 -2.99 7.86 -1.54
C LEU A 116 -4.01 8.91 -1.89
N SER A 117 -3.65 9.84 -2.77
CA SER A 117 -4.64 10.75 -3.36
C SER A 117 -4.40 10.91 -4.85
N GLY A 118 -5.44 11.36 -5.54
CA GLY A 118 -5.43 11.59 -6.97
C GLY A 118 -6.83 11.90 -7.47
N GLU A 119 -7.12 11.46 -8.68
CA GLU A 119 -8.30 11.90 -9.44
C GLU A 119 -9.11 10.70 -9.93
N CYS A 120 -10.42 10.88 -9.99
CA CYS A 120 -11.37 9.93 -10.55
C CYS A 120 -12.20 10.65 -11.64
N GLY A 121 -11.75 10.57 -12.89
CA GLY A 121 -12.22 11.46 -13.95
C GLY A 121 -11.84 12.93 -13.73
N ALA A 122 -12.48 13.85 -14.46
CA ALA A 122 -12.12 15.27 -14.45
C ALA A 122 -12.67 16.06 -13.25
N GLU A 123 -13.74 15.56 -12.62
CA GLU A 123 -14.55 16.33 -11.66
C GLU A 123 -14.48 15.82 -10.22
N LEU A 124 -13.82 14.68 -9.97
CA LEU A 124 -13.74 14.09 -8.64
C LEU A 124 -12.30 13.93 -8.20
N ARG A 125 -12.04 14.35 -6.97
CA ARG A 125 -10.84 14.00 -6.22
C ARG A 125 -11.06 12.69 -5.48
N ALA A 126 -10.05 11.85 -5.47
CA ALA A 126 -10.08 10.58 -4.77
C ALA A 126 -8.95 10.50 -3.72
N THR A 127 -9.29 10.00 -2.54
CA THR A 127 -8.34 9.82 -1.43
C THR A 127 -8.57 8.45 -0.80
N LEU A 128 -7.54 7.61 -0.77
CA LEU A 128 -7.55 6.31 -0.11
C LEU A 128 -6.73 6.37 1.17
N ILE A 129 -7.36 6.11 2.31
CA ILE A 129 -6.72 6.08 3.62
C ILE A 129 -6.67 4.65 4.15
N ALA A 130 -5.48 4.18 4.53
CA ALA A 130 -5.31 2.88 5.15
C ALA A 130 -5.90 2.87 6.57
N THR A 131 -6.83 1.96 6.83
CA THR A 131 -7.47 1.78 8.14
C THR A 131 -6.91 0.58 8.90
N ASP A 132 -6.44 -0.43 8.17
CA ASP A 132 -5.83 -1.63 8.75
C ASP A 132 -4.58 -2.04 7.97
N VAL A 133 -3.57 -2.52 8.70
CA VAL A 133 -2.24 -2.82 8.17
C VAL A 133 -1.80 -4.19 8.64
N SER A 134 -1.72 -5.11 7.69
CA SER A 134 -1.15 -6.42 7.93
C SER A 134 0.36 -6.35 8.00
N ARG A 135 0.95 -7.09 8.96
CA ARG A 135 2.40 -7.19 9.14
C ARG A 135 2.77 -8.65 9.20
N LYS A 136 3.81 -9.03 8.46
CA LYS A 136 4.41 -10.35 8.50
C LYS A 136 5.89 -10.24 8.76
N GLN A 137 6.30 -10.87 9.84
CA GLN A 137 7.71 -11.08 10.16
C GLN A 137 8.12 -12.46 9.67
N GLY A 138 9.33 -12.58 9.15
CA GLY A 138 9.96 -13.86 8.88
C GLY A 138 11.35 -13.93 9.47
N TRP A 139 11.71 -15.12 9.93
CA TRP A 139 13.02 -15.43 10.51
C TRP A 139 13.63 -16.60 9.75
N ARG A 140 14.93 -16.54 9.44
CA ARG A 140 15.67 -17.72 8.98
C ARG A 140 17.15 -17.60 9.30
N PHE A 141 17.63 -18.50 10.14
CA PHE A 141 19.05 -18.65 10.51
C PHE A 141 19.96 -18.66 9.25
N PRO A 142 21.17 -18.04 9.25
CA PRO A 142 21.89 -17.43 10.37
C PRO A 142 21.65 -15.93 10.64
N TYR A 143 20.80 -15.24 9.86
CA TYR A 143 20.47 -13.81 10.08
C TYR A 143 18.98 -13.54 10.32
N PHE A 144 18.70 -12.45 11.04
CA PHE A 144 17.48 -12.26 11.80
C PHE A 144 16.55 -11.18 11.24
N GLY A 145 15.37 -11.60 10.80
CA GLY A 145 14.19 -10.74 10.62
C GLY A 145 14.13 -10.06 9.26
N TYR A 146 13.17 -10.47 8.42
CA TYR A 146 12.60 -9.59 7.39
C TYR A 146 11.16 -9.26 7.77
N GLY A 147 10.84 -7.98 7.64
CA GLY A 147 9.52 -7.44 7.88
C GLY A 147 8.90 -7.07 6.55
N SER A 148 7.64 -7.44 6.37
CA SER A 148 6.83 -7.00 5.25
C SER A 148 5.49 -6.53 5.79
N ALA A 149 5.04 -5.35 5.38
CA ALA A 149 3.73 -4.84 5.72
C ALA A 149 3.01 -4.46 4.44
N TRP A 150 1.68 -4.48 4.49
CA TRP A 150 0.80 -4.05 3.41
C TRP A 150 -0.51 -3.58 4.02
N THR A 151 -1.17 -2.65 3.34
CA THR A 151 -2.52 -2.20 3.73
C THR A 151 -3.49 -3.38 3.56
N GLN A 152 -4.23 -3.74 4.61
CA GLN A 152 -5.21 -4.82 4.54
C GLN A 152 -6.61 -4.30 4.24
N LYS A 153 -6.95 -3.14 4.82
CA LYS A 153 -8.19 -2.42 4.59
C LYS A 153 -7.91 -0.93 4.46
N GLY A 154 -8.74 -0.24 3.70
CA GLY A 154 -8.71 1.22 3.59
C GLY A 154 -10.06 1.76 3.18
N ILE A 155 -10.27 3.05 3.43
CA ILE A 155 -11.47 3.77 3.00
C ILE A 155 -11.08 4.64 1.82
N LEU A 156 -11.73 4.41 0.68
CA LEU A 156 -11.63 5.28 -0.49
C LEU A 156 -12.74 6.32 -0.42
N THR A 157 -12.36 7.58 -0.37
CA THR A 157 -13.26 8.72 -0.38
C THR A 157 -13.17 9.43 -1.73
N LEU A 158 -14.32 9.63 -2.37
CA LEU A 158 -14.48 10.54 -3.50
C LEU A 158 -15.07 11.86 -3.01
N THR A 159 -14.54 12.97 -3.51
CA THR A 159 -15.02 14.32 -3.22
C THR A 159 -15.22 15.07 -4.53
N ALA A 160 -16.35 15.73 -4.69
CA ALA A 160 -16.57 16.59 -5.85
C ALA A 160 -15.62 17.79 -5.81
N ASN A 161 -15.00 18.10 -6.94
CA ASN A 161 -14.33 19.38 -7.10
C ASN A 161 -15.41 20.48 -7.14
N GLU A 162 -15.14 21.59 -6.45
CA GLU A 162 -16.00 22.79 -6.48
C GLU A 162 -16.12 23.40 -7.87
#